data_AF-A0A954RWN1-F1
#
_entry.id   AF-A0A954RWN1-F1
#
_cell.length_a   1.000
_cell.length_b   1.000
_cell.length_c   1.000
_cell.angle_alpha   90.00
_cell.angle_beta   90.00
_cell.angle_gamma   90.00
#
_symmetry.space_group_name_H-M   'P 1'
#
loop_
_entity.id
_entity.type
_entity.pdbx_description
1 polymer ?
#
loop_
_entity_poly.entity_id
_entity_poly.type
_entity_poly.pdbx_seq_one_letter_code
_entity_poly.pdbx_strand_id
1 'polypeptide(L)'
;MPTFRSPKGSIGFGFNGNTHREASAAFSTETGSHCGHSRLLLVWRNMTRRSAPSKLKAGPKTQSSRSGSFMVKKTARKKTAQTGGKSTAPAFREFEFTDGKSNKFWKIAVVGAGHIIVYGRIGTDGREAKKSFKSAAAAQAAADKLIEQKVDKGYIETAKPSPVSRTTVAGSARPKGKPRVVPADEALAMILDGDSPSNIQVNGSLDFSGMKKKFILPDHLSLWRLNVSDNPWLTELPNGLKCLDLDAHSTGIEVLPPDIQVELRLNLSDCARLTSLPVGLKVGSLSLEGCSALTSLPEELEVNYLNINRCTNLSALPKKGRLRFGSLLARDCARLKRLPDWIESVAQLDLSGCKQIKSLPQGIKITSWVDVAGSGLKRFTKQLDGVELRWRGASVTKRVAFQPHTLASREVLAEENAEVRRAMLDAMGFERFLEGADAEVVDCDVDARGGKRELFKVVLEGDENLVCVSVVCPSTGRKYLIRVPPDMKTCHQAVAWTAGFSKAEAYAPVMET
;
A
#
# COMPACT_ATOMS: atom_id res chain seq x y z
N MET A 1 51.28 -9.87 46.92
CA MET A 1 50.04 -9.97 46.11
C MET A 1 48.85 -10.09 47.05
N PRO A 2 47.67 -9.54 46.72
CA PRO A 2 47.34 -8.18 46.28
C PRO A 2 46.94 -7.29 47.49
N THR A 3 46.87 -5.96 47.33
CA THR A 3 45.85 -5.02 47.91
C THR A 3 46.27 -3.55 47.79
N PHE A 4 45.35 -2.75 47.22
CA PHE A 4 44.97 -1.35 47.53
C PHE A 4 45.99 -0.32 48.04
N ARG A 5 46.01 0.84 47.38
CA ARG A 5 45.93 2.17 48.03
C ARG A 5 45.59 3.28 47.02
N SER A 6 44.56 4.06 47.33
CA SER A 6 44.36 5.44 46.85
C SER A 6 45.08 6.43 47.77
N PRO A 7 45.30 7.67 47.33
CA PRO A 7 44.74 8.83 48.06
C PRO A 7 44.16 9.89 47.10
N LYS A 8 42.94 10.39 47.34
CA LYS A 8 42.60 11.63 48.09
C LYS A 8 43.25 12.91 47.55
N GLY A 9 42.40 13.78 46.98
CA GLY A 9 42.62 15.21 46.80
C GLY A 9 41.27 15.90 46.57
N SER A 10 40.79 16.59 47.60
CA SER A 10 39.58 17.42 47.63
C SER A 10 39.98 18.90 47.71
N ILE A 11 38.99 19.80 47.53
CA ILE A 11 39.00 21.29 47.57
C ILE A 11 39.04 21.89 46.15
N GLY A 12 38.16 22.80 45.71
CA GLY A 12 37.04 23.49 46.33
C GLY A 12 36.47 24.55 45.36
N PHE A 13 35.14 24.70 45.38
CA PHE A 13 34.28 25.85 45.10
C PHE A 13 34.67 26.97 44.09
N GLY A 14 33.76 27.18 43.13
CA GLY A 14 33.05 28.46 42.98
C GLY A 14 33.38 29.27 41.74
N PHE A 15 32.50 29.26 40.73
CA PHE A 15 32.36 30.41 39.83
C PHE A 15 30.89 30.66 39.44
N ASN A 16 30.53 31.93 39.63
CA ASN A 16 29.28 32.61 39.31
C ASN A 16 28.90 32.50 37.83
N GLY A 17 27.60 32.52 37.56
CA GLY A 17 27.04 32.52 36.22
C GLY A 17 27.20 33.85 35.47
N ASN A 18 27.02 33.80 34.15
CA ASN A 18 25.97 34.55 33.48
C ASN A 18 25.73 34.02 32.05
N THR A 19 24.43 33.90 31.74
CA THR A 19 23.75 34.08 30.45
C THR A 19 24.60 34.32 29.18
N HIS A 20 24.44 33.46 28.17
CA HIS A 20 23.80 33.78 26.88
C HIS A 20 23.75 32.52 25.99
N ARG A 21 22.53 32.10 25.61
CA ARG A 21 22.29 31.02 24.64
C ARG A 21 22.41 31.58 23.23
N GLU A 22 23.42 31.17 22.49
CA GLU A 22 23.43 31.28 21.03
C GLU A 22 22.80 30.02 20.42
N ALA A 23 21.77 30.25 19.60
CA ALA A 23 21.08 29.24 18.82
C ALA A 23 21.85 29.01 17.51
N SER A 24 22.42 27.81 17.33
CA SER A 24 22.87 27.36 16.02
C SER A 24 21.67 26.84 15.22
N ALA A 25 21.36 27.55 14.13
CA ALA A 25 20.42 27.14 13.11
C ALA A 25 21.09 26.09 12.21
N ALA A 26 20.55 24.88 12.18
CA ALA A 26 20.87 23.88 11.16
C ALA A 26 19.76 23.89 10.11
N PHE A 27 20.11 24.39 8.92
CA PHE A 27 19.35 24.28 7.68
C PHE A 27 19.22 22.78 7.34
N SER A 28 17.99 22.29 7.21
CA SER A 28 17.68 21.02 6.54
C SER A 28 16.75 21.32 5.37
N THR A 29 17.26 21.11 4.17
CA THR A 29 16.52 21.14 2.91
C THR A 29 15.69 19.86 2.79
N GLU A 30 14.42 19.91 3.18
CA GLU A 30 13.44 18.88 2.86
C GLU A 30 12.68 19.28 1.58
N THR A 31 13.10 18.73 0.44
CA THR A 31 12.27 18.62 -0.76
C THR A 31 11.59 17.26 -0.72
N GLY A 32 10.37 17.23 -0.21
CA GLY A 32 9.54 16.02 -0.17
C GLY A 32 8.16 16.38 0.35
N SER A 33 7.16 16.24 -0.53
CA SER A 33 5.77 16.66 -0.38
C SER A 33 5.09 16.13 0.91
N HIS A 34 5.36 16.78 2.04
CA HIS A 34 4.67 16.58 3.31
C HIS A 34 3.30 17.27 3.23
N CYS A 35 2.28 16.48 2.93
CA CYS A 35 0.90 16.93 2.92
C CYS A 35 0.44 17.21 4.38
N GLY A 36 0.59 18.46 4.84
CA GLY A 36 -0.22 19.20 5.83
C GLY A 36 -0.49 18.62 7.23
N HIS A 37 -0.13 17.37 7.53
CA HIS A 37 -0.55 16.66 8.74
C HIS A 37 -0.06 17.35 10.02
N SER A 38 1.16 17.88 10.03
CA SER A 38 1.78 18.49 11.21
C SER A 38 1.13 19.83 11.60
N ARG A 39 0.56 20.58 10.65
CA ARG A 39 -0.10 21.86 10.92
C ARG A 39 -1.57 21.68 11.34
N LEU A 40 -2.26 20.71 10.74
CA LEU A 40 -3.61 20.29 11.18
C LEU A 40 -3.59 19.83 12.65
N LEU A 41 -2.64 18.96 13.03
CA LEU A 41 -2.46 18.49 14.41
C LEU A 41 -2.34 19.62 15.46
N LEU A 42 -1.67 20.73 15.13
CA LEU A 42 -1.57 21.90 16.02
C LEU A 42 -2.89 22.66 16.15
N VAL A 43 -3.71 22.70 15.09
CA VAL A 43 -5.01 23.40 15.07
C VAL A 43 -6.07 22.64 15.89
N TRP A 44 -6.02 21.31 15.92
CA TRP A 44 -6.96 20.47 16.67
C TRP A 44 -6.69 20.40 18.19
N ARG A 45 -5.47 20.74 18.62
CA ARG A 45 -5.04 20.66 20.02
C ARG A 45 -5.67 21.71 20.95
N ASN A 46 -6.32 22.73 20.40
CA ASN A 46 -6.84 23.87 21.16
C ASN A 46 -8.37 23.96 21.25
N MET A 47 -9.13 22.93 20.83
CA MET A 47 -10.61 22.99 20.77
C MET A 47 -11.33 23.22 22.10
N THR A 48 -10.71 22.86 23.23
CA THR A 48 -11.23 23.19 24.57
C THR A 48 -10.07 23.41 25.51
N ARG A 49 -9.84 24.65 25.96
CA ARG A 49 -8.91 24.88 27.07
C ARG A 49 -9.62 24.55 28.36
N ARG A 50 -9.44 23.33 28.86
CA ARG A 50 -9.68 23.01 30.27
C ARG A 50 -8.42 22.39 30.87
N SER A 51 -7.82 23.11 31.80
CA SER A 51 -6.73 22.69 32.66
C SER A 51 -7.30 22.22 34.00
N ALA A 52 -7.04 20.97 34.45
CA ALA A 52 -6.74 20.55 35.84
C ALA A 52 -6.55 19.00 35.96
N PRO A 53 -6.15 18.39 37.11
CA PRO A 53 -5.00 17.49 37.17
C PRO A 53 -5.31 16.02 37.56
N SER A 54 -4.24 15.24 37.50
CA SER A 54 -4.09 13.79 37.73
C SER A 54 -4.63 13.20 39.04
N LYS A 55 -5.03 11.91 38.98
CA LYS A 55 -4.70 10.90 40.00
C LYS A 55 -4.92 9.46 39.49
N LEU A 56 -3.81 8.70 39.49
CA LEU A 56 -3.74 7.25 39.37
C LEU A 56 -4.38 6.56 40.58
N LYS A 57 -4.93 5.35 40.38
CA LYS A 57 -4.66 4.20 41.27
C LYS A 57 -5.03 2.85 40.64
N ALA A 58 -4.27 1.85 41.09
CA ALA A 58 -4.06 0.51 40.54
C ALA A 58 -5.21 -0.49 40.78
N GLY A 59 -5.24 -1.54 39.94
CA GLY A 59 -6.00 -2.78 40.19
C GLY A 59 -5.41 -3.61 41.36
N PRO A 60 -5.97 -4.80 41.68
CA PRO A 60 -5.46 -6.01 40.99
C PRO A 60 -6.37 -7.26 40.92
N LYS A 61 -5.91 -8.23 40.09
CA LYS A 61 -5.84 -9.71 40.27
C LYS A 61 -7.10 -10.61 40.22
N THR A 62 -7.18 -11.31 39.08
CA THR A 62 -7.23 -12.79 38.87
C THR A 62 -7.82 -13.72 39.95
N GLN A 63 -8.69 -14.65 39.52
CA GLN A 63 -8.65 -16.04 39.98
C GLN A 63 -9.17 -17.04 38.94
N SER A 64 -8.58 -18.22 39.04
CA SER A 64 -8.61 -19.41 38.18
C SER A 64 -9.79 -20.32 38.53
N SER A 65 -10.29 -21.11 37.58
CA SER A 65 -10.54 -22.55 37.83
C SER A 65 -10.76 -23.36 36.54
N ARG A 66 -10.03 -24.48 36.47
CA ARG A 66 -10.38 -25.89 36.15
C ARG A 66 -11.60 -26.16 35.24
N SER A 67 -11.72 -27.24 34.47
CA SER A 67 -10.94 -28.40 34.05
C SER A 67 -11.94 -29.25 33.24
N GLY A 68 -11.56 -29.88 32.14
CA GLY A 68 -12.50 -30.75 31.42
C GLY A 68 -11.85 -31.47 30.25
N SER A 69 -11.22 -32.60 30.57
CA SER A 69 -10.66 -33.55 29.61
C SER A 69 -11.79 -34.38 28.99
N PHE A 70 -11.83 -34.52 27.66
CA PHE A 70 -12.50 -35.63 27.00
C PHE A 70 -11.69 -36.09 25.78
N MET A 71 -11.46 -37.40 25.76
CA MET A 71 -10.60 -38.14 24.86
C MET A 71 -11.49 -39.06 24.02
N VAL A 72 -11.52 -38.92 22.68
CA VAL A 72 -11.93 -40.04 21.78
C VAL A 72 -11.14 -40.02 20.46
N LYS A 73 -10.22 -40.99 20.40
CA LYS A 73 -9.83 -41.94 19.34
C LYS A 73 -9.87 -41.56 17.83
N LYS A 74 -8.69 -41.79 17.26
CA LYS A 74 -8.28 -42.00 15.86
C LYS A 74 -9.14 -43.04 15.11
N THR A 75 -9.32 -42.82 13.81
CA THR A 75 -9.32 -43.90 12.80
C THR A 75 -8.55 -43.47 11.56
N ALA A 76 -7.72 -44.38 11.05
CA ALA A 76 -6.89 -44.25 9.86
C ALA A 76 -7.60 -44.84 8.65
N ARG A 77 -7.32 -44.32 7.43
CA ARG A 77 -7.55 -45.07 6.19
C ARG A 77 -6.44 -44.82 5.16
N LYS A 78 -6.14 -45.91 4.46
CA LYS A 78 -4.92 -46.23 3.69
C LYS A 78 -4.97 -45.68 2.27
N LYS A 79 -3.77 -45.46 1.71
CA LYS A 79 -3.43 -45.10 0.33
C LYS A 79 -3.91 -46.12 -0.71
N THR A 80 -4.19 -45.63 -1.92
CA THR A 80 -3.96 -46.35 -3.18
C THR A 80 -3.34 -45.40 -4.22
N ALA A 81 -2.37 -45.91 -4.96
CA ALA A 81 -1.61 -45.23 -6.00
C ALA A 81 -2.23 -45.48 -7.38
N GLN A 82 -2.15 -44.50 -8.28
CA GLN A 82 -2.22 -44.73 -9.73
C GLN A 82 -1.44 -43.63 -10.49
N THR A 83 -0.93 -44.04 -11.63
CA THR A 83 0.20 -43.53 -12.41
C THR A 83 -0.21 -42.67 -13.61
N GLY A 84 0.63 -41.69 -13.95
CA GLY A 84 1.09 -41.42 -15.33
C GLY A 84 0.15 -40.73 -16.33
N GLY A 85 0.39 -39.44 -16.58
CA GLY A 85 -0.05 -38.72 -17.79
C GLY A 85 -0.30 -37.23 -17.54
N LYS A 86 0.71 -36.38 -17.76
CA LYS A 86 0.56 -34.91 -17.69
C LYS A 86 -0.38 -34.42 -18.79
N SER A 87 -1.66 -34.25 -18.48
CA SER A 87 -2.60 -33.49 -19.31
C SER A 87 -2.29 -31.99 -19.15
N THR A 88 -1.45 -31.44 -20.02
CA THR A 88 -1.27 -29.99 -20.16
C THR A 88 -2.58 -29.37 -20.65
N ALA A 89 -3.04 -28.31 -19.99
CA ALA A 89 -4.20 -27.54 -20.44
C ALA A 89 -3.96 -27.01 -21.88
N PRO A 90 -4.98 -26.97 -22.75
CA PRO A 90 -4.82 -26.46 -24.11
C PRO A 90 -4.42 -24.99 -24.10
N ALA A 91 -3.34 -24.63 -24.81
CA ALA A 91 -2.95 -23.24 -25.03
C ALA A 91 -3.83 -22.65 -26.14
N PHE A 92 -4.77 -21.76 -25.78
CA PHE A 92 -5.66 -21.10 -26.72
C PHE A 92 -5.06 -19.79 -27.24
N ARG A 93 -5.16 -19.55 -28.54
CA ARG A 93 -5.03 -18.23 -29.17
C ARG A 93 -6.41 -17.57 -29.20
N GLU A 94 -6.55 -16.37 -28.65
CA GLU A 94 -7.84 -15.68 -28.49
C GLU A 94 -7.95 -14.46 -29.39
N PHE A 95 -9.13 -14.24 -29.96
CA PHE A 95 -9.42 -13.19 -30.93
C PHE A 95 -10.75 -12.54 -30.60
N GLU A 96 -10.84 -11.22 -30.74
CA GLU A 96 -12.06 -10.44 -30.54
C GLU A 96 -12.46 -9.68 -31.79
N PHE A 97 -13.76 -9.45 -31.94
CA PHE A 97 -14.34 -8.70 -33.04
C PHE A 97 -15.43 -7.78 -32.50
N THR A 98 -15.36 -6.51 -32.87
CA THR A 98 -16.28 -5.45 -32.43
C THR A 98 -16.78 -4.68 -33.65
N ASP A 99 -18.10 -4.67 -33.88
CA ASP A 99 -18.73 -3.96 -35.01
C ASP A 99 -19.79 -2.93 -34.58
N GLY A 100 -19.57 -2.19 -33.50
CA GLY A 100 -20.51 -1.16 -33.01
C GLY A 100 -21.89 -1.66 -32.54
N LYS A 101 -22.28 -2.90 -32.89
CA LYS A 101 -23.54 -3.57 -32.53
C LYS A 101 -23.30 -4.94 -31.87
N SER A 102 -22.12 -5.53 -31.98
CA SER A 102 -21.79 -6.83 -31.40
C SER A 102 -20.32 -6.97 -31.01
N ASN A 103 -20.08 -7.51 -29.81
CA ASN A 103 -18.77 -7.89 -29.28
C ASN A 103 -18.66 -9.41 -29.26
N LYS A 104 -17.76 -9.99 -30.04
CA LYS A 104 -17.61 -11.44 -30.19
C LYS A 104 -16.18 -11.85 -29.83
N PHE A 105 -16.04 -13.03 -29.22
CA PHE A 105 -14.75 -13.68 -29.03
C PHE A 105 -14.71 -15.01 -29.79
N TRP A 106 -13.51 -15.39 -30.21
CA TRP A 106 -13.21 -16.65 -30.86
C TRP A 106 -11.82 -17.08 -30.42
N LYS A 107 -11.64 -18.32 -29.97
CA LYS A 107 -10.34 -18.85 -29.57
C LYS A 107 -10.11 -20.25 -30.08
N ILE A 108 -8.86 -20.60 -30.37
CA ILE A 108 -8.46 -21.89 -30.90
C ILE A 108 -7.22 -22.43 -30.20
N ALA A 109 -7.22 -23.71 -29.83
CA ALA A 109 -6.07 -24.43 -29.30
C ALA A 109 -5.82 -25.70 -30.11
N VAL A 110 -4.57 -25.99 -30.44
CA VAL A 110 -4.16 -27.27 -31.04
C VAL A 110 -3.71 -28.19 -29.92
N VAL A 111 -4.31 -29.39 -29.83
CA VAL A 111 -4.03 -30.40 -28.81
C VAL A 111 -3.78 -31.73 -29.50
N GLY A 112 -2.52 -32.18 -29.52
CA GLY A 112 -2.12 -33.38 -30.24
C GLY A 112 -2.48 -33.30 -31.72
N ALA A 113 -3.22 -34.29 -32.23
CA ALA A 113 -3.71 -34.33 -33.62
C ALA A 113 -5.10 -33.70 -33.80
N GLY A 114 -5.51 -32.77 -32.94
CA GLY A 114 -6.79 -32.07 -33.05
C GLY A 114 -6.71 -30.59 -32.70
N HIS A 115 -7.77 -29.85 -33.00
CA HIS A 115 -7.96 -28.50 -32.47
C HIS A 115 -9.31 -28.36 -31.75
N ILE A 116 -9.33 -27.45 -30.79
CA ILE A 116 -10.50 -27.05 -29.99
C ILE A 116 -10.74 -25.58 -30.30
N ILE A 117 -11.96 -25.24 -30.71
CA ILE A 117 -12.40 -23.88 -31.00
C ILE A 117 -13.49 -23.51 -30.00
N VAL A 118 -13.40 -22.34 -29.38
CA VAL A 118 -14.45 -21.79 -28.50
C VAL A 118 -14.85 -20.42 -29.02
N TYR A 119 -16.15 -20.15 -29.17
CA TYR A 119 -16.62 -18.87 -29.72
C TYR A 119 -17.94 -18.41 -29.12
N GLY A 120 -18.15 -17.10 -29.02
CA GLY A 120 -19.36 -16.55 -28.40
C GLY A 120 -19.41 -15.02 -28.41
N ARG A 121 -20.41 -14.46 -27.73
CA ARG A 121 -20.44 -13.03 -27.39
C ARG A 121 -19.59 -12.79 -26.15
N ILE A 122 -18.85 -11.68 -26.11
CA ILE A 122 -18.01 -11.32 -24.95
C ILE A 122 -18.89 -11.24 -23.69
N GLY A 123 -18.49 -11.92 -22.62
CA GLY A 123 -19.27 -12.04 -21.37
C GLY A 123 -20.14 -13.30 -21.25
N THR A 124 -20.06 -14.24 -22.18
CA THR A 124 -20.72 -15.56 -22.12
C THR A 124 -19.69 -16.69 -22.11
N ASP A 125 -20.07 -17.89 -21.66
CA ASP A 125 -19.17 -19.07 -21.65
C ASP A 125 -18.79 -19.56 -23.07
N GLY A 126 -19.52 -19.13 -24.10
CA GLY A 126 -19.30 -19.51 -25.50
C GLY A 126 -19.73 -20.94 -25.83
N ARG A 127 -19.48 -21.35 -27.07
CA ARG A 127 -19.70 -22.71 -27.57
C ARG A 127 -18.38 -23.32 -28.01
N GLU A 128 -18.18 -24.58 -27.66
CA GLU A 128 -16.96 -25.34 -27.97
C GLU A 128 -17.19 -26.31 -29.15
N ALA A 129 -16.23 -26.38 -30.06
CA ALA A 129 -16.19 -27.33 -31.17
C ALA A 129 -14.81 -27.98 -31.25
N LYS A 130 -14.76 -29.30 -31.42
CA LYS A 130 -13.51 -30.07 -31.54
C LYS A 130 -13.42 -30.73 -32.91
N LYS A 131 -12.21 -30.80 -33.45
CA LYS A 131 -11.94 -31.51 -34.71
C LYS A 131 -10.60 -32.23 -34.64
N SER A 132 -10.57 -33.47 -35.11
CA SER A 132 -9.36 -34.31 -35.19
C SER A 132 -8.84 -34.41 -36.62
N PHE A 133 -7.54 -34.66 -36.74
CA PHE A 133 -6.78 -34.74 -37.98
C PHE A 133 -5.84 -35.96 -37.95
N LYS A 134 -5.29 -36.30 -39.12
CA LYS A 134 -4.39 -37.45 -39.27
C LYS A 134 -3.04 -37.29 -38.55
N SER A 135 -2.64 -36.06 -38.25
CA SER A 135 -1.39 -35.76 -37.54
C SER A 135 -1.46 -34.41 -36.83
N ALA A 136 -0.55 -34.17 -35.87
CA ALA A 136 -0.40 -32.88 -35.21
C ALA A 136 -0.06 -31.76 -36.21
N ALA A 137 0.78 -32.04 -37.21
CA ALA A 137 1.11 -31.09 -38.27
C ALA A 137 -0.12 -30.70 -39.11
N ALA A 138 -1.00 -31.66 -39.41
CA ALA A 138 -2.25 -31.39 -40.12
C ALA A 138 -3.25 -30.59 -39.27
N ALA A 139 -3.28 -30.82 -37.95
CA ALA A 139 -4.11 -30.05 -37.03
C ALA A 139 -3.64 -28.60 -36.90
N GLN A 140 -2.32 -28.37 -36.90
CA GLN A 140 -1.72 -27.04 -36.88
C GLN A 140 -2.00 -26.29 -38.18
N ALA A 141 -1.71 -26.89 -39.35
CA ALA A 141 -1.98 -26.26 -40.64
C ALA A 141 -3.47 -25.90 -40.83
N ALA A 142 -4.38 -26.75 -40.33
CA ALA A 142 -5.81 -26.46 -40.36
C ALA A 142 -6.22 -25.34 -39.38
N ALA A 143 -5.56 -25.23 -38.22
CA ALA A 143 -5.79 -24.15 -37.28
C ALA A 143 -5.28 -22.81 -37.84
N ASP A 144 -4.10 -22.78 -38.47
CA ASP A 144 -3.52 -21.58 -39.06
C ASP A 144 -4.42 -21.02 -40.18
N LYS A 145 -4.95 -21.89 -41.04
CA LYS A 145 -5.92 -21.50 -42.08
C LYS A 145 -7.20 -20.89 -41.50
N LEU A 146 -7.68 -21.39 -40.35
CA LEU A 146 -8.86 -20.81 -39.69
C LEU A 146 -8.56 -19.45 -39.06
N ILE A 147 -7.33 -19.26 -38.58
CA ILE A 147 -6.87 -18.00 -38.01
C ILE A 147 -6.78 -16.93 -39.10
N GLU A 148 -6.14 -17.23 -40.24
CA GLU A 148 -6.08 -16.32 -41.40
C GLU A 148 -7.49 -15.89 -41.83
N GLN A 149 -8.41 -16.85 -41.97
CA GLN A 149 -9.81 -16.55 -42.32
C GLN A 149 -10.54 -15.68 -41.29
N LYS A 150 -10.13 -15.70 -40.02
CA LYS A 150 -10.75 -14.87 -38.97
C LYS A 150 -10.15 -13.47 -38.95
N VAL A 151 -8.84 -13.37 -39.14
CA VAL A 151 -8.12 -12.09 -39.27
C VAL A 151 -8.63 -11.32 -40.50
N ASP A 152 -8.81 -11.98 -41.64
CA ASP A 152 -9.40 -11.37 -42.85
C ASP A 152 -10.84 -10.87 -42.63
N LYS A 153 -11.56 -11.45 -41.66
CA LYS A 153 -12.92 -11.03 -41.26
C LYS A 153 -12.91 -9.92 -40.19
N GLY A 154 -11.75 -9.34 -39.90
CA GLY A 154 -11.58 -8.24 -38.95
C GLY A 154 -11.47 -8.66 -37.49
N TYR A 155 -11.30 -9.96 -37.19
CA TYR A 155 -11.01 -10.39 -35.82
C TYR A 155 -9.58 -10.01 -35.46
N ILE A 156 -9.40 -9.36 -34.31
CA ILE A 156 -8.11 -8.89 -33.79
C ILE A 156 -7.69 -9.87 -32.69
N GLU A 157 -6.47 -10.40 -32.77
CA GLU A 157 -5.93 -11.29 -31.75
C GLU A 157 -5.71 -10.53 -30.43
N THR A 158 -6.31 -10.99 -29.33
CA THR A 158 -6.33 -10.29 -28.03
C THR A 158 -5.40 -10.88 -26.98
N ALA A 159 -4.50 -11.79 -27.38
CA ALA A 159 -3.57 -12.40 -26.46
C ALA A 159 -2.68 -11.34 -25.75
N LYS A 160 -2.86 -11.22 -24.43
CA LYS A 160 -1.83 -11.63 -23.45
C LYS A 160 -2.52 -12.37 -22.29
N PRO A 161 -2.05 -13.58 -21.95
CA PRO A 161 -0.88 -13.68 -21.08
C PRO A 161 0.40 -13.90 -21.88
N SER A 162 1.48 -13.28 -21.38
CA SER A 162 2.91 -13.46 -21.70
C SER A 162 3.29 -14.84 -22.28
N PRO A 163 4.28 -14.89 -23.20
CA PRO A 163 5.61 -14.35 -22.96
C PRO A 163 5.92 -13.12 -23.80
N VAL A 164 6.60 -12.19 -23.14
CA VAL A 164 7.53 -11.22 -23.74
C VAL A 164 8.19 -11.82 -24.97
N SER A 165 8.20 -11.07 -26.08
CA SER A 165 9.14 -11.33 -27.18
C SER A 165 10.53 -11.41 -26.58
N ARG A 166 11.00 -12.65 -26.43
CA ARG A 166 12.40 -12.94 -26.61
C ARG A 166 12.75 -12.37 -27.98
N THR A 167 13.42 -11.22 -27.99
CA THR A 167 14.70 -11.28 -28.66
C THR A 167 15.40 -12.47 -28.02
N THR A 168 15.52 -13.57 -28.75
CA THR A 168 16.46 -14.62 -28.41
C THR A 168 17.85 -14.02 -28.54
N VAL A 169 18.24 -13.17 -27.60
CA VAL A 169 19.52 -13.34 -26.95
C VAL A 169 19.24 -14.45 -25.93
N ALA A 170 20.01 -15.52 -26.01
CA ALA A 170 19.87 -16.73 -25.21
C ALA A 170 19.31 -16.44 -23.81
N GLY A 171 18.33 -17.23 -23.35
CA GLY A 171 18.05 -17.29 -21.92
C GLY A 171 19.40 -17.47 -21.23
N SER A 172 19.81 -16.50 -20.40
CA SER A 172 21.18 -16.49 -19.92
C SER A 172 21.38 -17.77 -19.14
N ALA A 173 22.11 -18.70 -19.75
CA ALA A 173 22.37 -19.99 -19.16
C ALA A 173 22.98 -19.71 -17.80
N ARG A 174 22.50 -20.39 -16.76
CA ARG A 174 23.06 -20.27 -15.41
C ARG A 174 24.59 -20.28 -15.54
N PRO A 175 25.29 -19.23 -15.07
CA PRO A 175 26.68 -19.02 -15.42
C PRO A 175 27.51 -20.22 -14.98
N LYS A 176 28.35 -20.72 -15.90
CA LYS A 176 29.28 -21.82 -15.62
C LYS A 176 30.50 -21.22 -14.91
N GLY A 177 30.61 -21.44 -13.61
CA GLY A 177 31.74 -20.98 -12.80
C GLY A 177 31.29 -20.26 -11.52
N LYS A 178 32.23 -20.07 -10.59
CA LYS A 178 31.98 -19.26 -9.38
C LYS A 178 31.84 -17.78 -9.78
N PRO A 179 30.99 -16.99 -9.10
CA PRO A 179 30.90 -15.56 -9.32
C PRO A 179 32.26 -14.86 -9.15
N ARG A 180 32.55 -13.85 -9.97
CA ARG A 180 33.71 -12.98 -9.73
C ARG A 180 33.39 -12.07 -8.56
N VAL A 181 34.16 -12.15 -7.49
CA VAL A 181 33.99 -11.26 -6.33
C VAL A 181 34.64 -9.93 -6.64
N VAL A 182 33.89 -8.83 -6.47
CA VAL A 182 34.33 -7.47 -6.80
C VAL A 182 34.01 -6.53 -5.61
N PRO A 183 34.93 -5.64 -5.20
CA PRO A 183 34.63 -4.55 -4.27
C PRO A 183 33.51 -3.62 -4.79
N ALA A 184 32.81 -2.93 -3.89
CA ALA A 184 31.63 -2.13 -4.26
C ALA A 184 31.98 -0.90 -5.13
N ASP A 185 33.10 -0.25 -4.87
CA ASP A 185 33.63 0.89 -5.63
C ASP A 185 34.05 0.48 -7.06
N GLU A 186 34.78 -0.63 -7.20
CA GLU A 186 35.13 -1.19 -8.51
C GLU A 186 33.87 -1.58 -9.29
N ALA A 187 32.91 -2.27 -8.66
CA ALA A 187 31.68 -2.68 -9.32
C ALA A 187 30.82 -1.48 -9.76
N LEU A 188 30.75 -0.43 -8.94
CA LEU A 188 30.05 0.81 -9.28
C LEU A 188 30.65 1.45 -10.53
N ALA A 189 31.99 1.60 -10.58
CA ALA A 189 32.68 2.16 -11.72
C ALA A 189 32.42 1.34 -13.00
N MET A 190 32.63 0.02 -12.94
CA MET A 190 32.41 -0.88 -14.09
C MET A 190 30.98 -0.81 -14.63
N ILE A 191 29.97 -0.68 -13.76
CA ILE A 191 28.56 -0.57 -14.19
C ILE A 191 28.28 0.79 -14.83
N LEU A 192 28.81 1.88 -14.27
CA LEU A 192 28.64 3.22 -14.81
C LEU A 192 29.37 3.40 -16.15
N ASP A 193 30.48 2.69 -16.37
CA ASP A 193 31.24 2.72 -17.61
C ASP A 193 30.66 1.79 -18.68
N GLY A 194 29.79 0.85 -18.30
CA GLY A 194 29.16 -0.11 -19.22
C GLY A 194 29.98 -1.37 -19.49
N ASP A 195 31.10 -1.54 -18.79
CA ASP A 195 32.06 -2.63 -18.95
C ASP A 195 31.89 -3.74 -17.89
N SER A 196 30.75 -3.76 -17.20
CA SER A 196 30.49 -4.73 -16.12
C SER A 196 30.21 -6.14 -16.68
N PRO A 197 31.00 -7.17 -16.29
CA PRO A 197 30.75 -8.54 -16.72
C PRO A 197 29.53 -9.12 -15.99
N SER A 198 28.87 -10.09 -16.61
CA SER A 198 27.85 -10.91 -15.93
C SER A 198 28.45 -11.75 -14.81
N ASN A 199 27.61 -12.24 -13.89
CA ASN A 199 27.99 -13.15 -12.79
C ASN A 199 29.03 -12.56 -11.82
N ILE A 200 28.79 -11.32 -11.39
CA ILE A 200 29.58 -10.65 -10.34
C ILE A 200 28.91 -10.78 -8.97
N GLN A 201 29.74 -10.99 -7.95
CA GLN A 201 29.35 -10.91 -6.55
C GLN A 201 30.02 -9.69 -5.93
N VAL A 202 29.23 -8.70 -5.54
CA VAL A 202 29.74 -7.47 -4.93
C VAL A 202 29.87 -7.65 -3.42
N ASN A 203 31.08 -7.41 -2.90
CA ASN A 203 31.30 -7.35 -1.46
C ASN A 203 30.90 -5.96 -0.92
N GLY A 204 29.60 -5.75 -0.77
CA GLY A 204 29.06 -4.49 -0.26
C GLY A 204 27.68 -4.17 -0.80
N SER A 205 27.35 -2.88 -0.77
CA SER A 205 26.10 -2.33 -1.27
C SER A 205 26.38 -1.42 -2.46
N LEU A 206 25.48 -1.40 -3.43
CA LEU A 206 25.53 -0.45 -4.55
C LEU A 206 24.38 0.54 -4.44
N ASP A 207 24.67 1.82 -4.69
CA ASP A 207 23.69 2.89 -4.71
C ASP A 207 23.76 3.67 -6.02
N PHE A 208 22.67 3.60 -6.77
CA PHE A 208 22.42 4.29 -8.01
C PHE A 208 21.18 5.19 -7.92
N SER A 209 20.75 5.57 -6.72
CA SER A 209 19.55 6.39 -6.54
C SER A 209 19.67 7.75 -7.25
N GLY A 210 18.61 8.16 -7.93
CA GLY A 210 18.51 9.48 -8.56
C GLY A 210 19.56 9.78 -9.64
N MET A 211 20.11 8.75 -10.28
CA MET A 211 21.17 8.91 -11.28
C MET A 211 20.64 9.59 -12.55
N LYS A 212 21.34 10.64 -12.97
CA LYS A 212 21.08 11.33 -14.25
C LYS A 212 21.57 10.53 -15.46
N LYS A 213 22.66 9.76 -15.28
CA LYS A 213 23.24 8.90 -16.31
C LYS A 213 22.52 7.56 -16.30
N LYS A 214 22.09 7.09 -17.47
CA LYS A 214 21.55 5.73 -17.61
C LYS A 214 22.67 4.70 -17.42
N PHE A 215 22.35 3.60 -16.77
CA PHE A 215 23.23 2.45 -16.56
C PHE A 215 22.47 1.16 -16.84
N ILE A 216 23.21 0.08 -17.06
CA ILE A 216 22.67 -1.27 -17.24
C ILE A 216 23.29 -2.14 -16.16
N LEU A 217 22.44 -2.79 -15.36
CA LEU A 217 22.92 -3.74 -14.37
C LEU A 217 23.27 -5.07 -15.08
N PRO A 218 24.38 -5.72 -14.69
CA PRO A 218 24.76 -6.99 -15.29
C PRO A 218 23.84 -8.14 -14.82
N ASP A 219 23.58 -9.09 -15.71
CA ASP A 219 22.95 -10.36 -15.39
C ASP A 219 23.74 -11.13 -14.30
N HIS A 220 23.02 -11.87 -13.46
CA HIS A 220 23.56 -12.66 -12.33
C HIS A 220 24.33 -11.83 -11.29
N LEU A 221 23.96 -10.56 -11.13
CA LEU A 221 24.48 -9.68 -10.08
C LEU A 221 24.04 -10.17 -8.69
N SER A 222 25.00 -10.41 -7.80
CA SER A 222 24.77 -10.81 -6.40
C SER A 222 25.40 -9.81 -5.42
N LEU A 223 24.66 -9.31 -4.43
CA LEU A 223 25.17 -8.32 -3.47
C LEU A 223 24.37 -8.25 -2.17
N TRP A 224 24.79 -7.45 -1.20
CA TRP A 224 24.03 -7.26 0.04
C TRP A 224 22.80 -6.38 -0.19
N ARG A 225 23.01 -5.13 -0.63
CA ARG A 225 21.94 -4.16 -0.90
C ARG A 225 22.15 -3.49 -2.25
N LEU A 226 21.06 -3.35 -3.00
CA LEU A 226 20.99 -2.56 -4.22
C LEU A 226 19.96 -1.45 -4.03
N ASN A 227 20.39 -0.19 -4.20
CA ASN A 227 19.50 0.95 -4.31
C ASN A 227 19.54 1.47 -5.76
N VAL A 228 18.40 1.45 -6.44
CA VAL A 228 18.20 2.00 -7.79
C VAL A 228 17.02 2.96 -7.82
N SER A 229 16.61 3.50 -6.66
CA SER A 229 15.44 4.35 -6.53
C SER A 229 15.54 5.63 -7.36
N ASP A 230 14.40 6.28 -7.58
CA ASP A 230 14.33 7.61 -8.20
C ASP A 230 14.95 7.65 -9.61
N ASN A 231 14.90 6.52 -10.32
CA ASN A 231 15.28 6.38 -11.72
C ASN A 231 14.05 6.01 -12.57
N PRO A 232 13.19 6.97 -12.97
CA PRO A 232 11.98 6.67 -13.75
C PRO A 232 12.26 6.05 -15.13
N TRP A 233 13.49 6.19 -15.63
CA TRP A 233 13.93 5.61 -16.89
C TRP A 233 14.31 4.12 -16.79
N LEU A 234 14.54 3.59 -15.58
CA LEU A 234 14.87 2.19 -15.35
C LEU A 234 13.59 1.37 -15.44
N THR A 235 13.45 0.58 -16.50
CA THR A 235 12.21 -0.15 -16.84
C THR A 235 12.28 -1.66 -16.59
N GLU A 236 13.48 -2.19 -16.36
CA GLU A 236 13.72 -3.60 -16.11
C GLU A 236 14.89 -3.80 -15.13
N LEU A 237 14.90 -4.97 -14.49
CA LEU A 237 16.00 -5.45 -13.65
C LEU A 237 16.66 -6.65 -14.33
N PRO A 238 17.95 -6.90 -14.06
CA PRO A 238 18.69 -7.99 -14.72
C PRO A 238 18.20 -9.37 -14.28
N ASN A 239 18.39 -10.37 -15.13
CA ASN A 239 18.08 -11.75 -14.78
C ASN A 239 19.05 -12.24 -13.70
N GLY A 240 18.57 -13.13 -12.84
CA GLY A 240 19.40 -13.75 -11.81
C GLY A 240 19.90 -12.78 -10.74
N LEU A 241 19.27 -11.61 -10.59
CA LEU A 241 19.57 -10.65 -9.52
C LEU A 241 19.33 -11.30 -8.15
N LYS A 242 20.36 -11.25 -7.29
CA LYS A 242 20.29 -11.75 -5.91
C LYS A 242 20.74 -10.68 -4.93
N CYS A 243 19.87 -10.35 -3.97
CA CYS A 243 20.25 -9.46 -2.89
C CYS A 243 19.48 -9.74 -1.61
N LEU A 244 19.99 -9.24 -0.50
CA LEU A 244 19.23 -9.22 0.75
C LEU A 244 18.17 -8.12 0.69
N ASP A 245 18.52 -6.97 0.12
CA ASP A 245 17.75 -5.72 0.18
C ASP A 245 17.77 -5.02 -1.18
N LEU A 246 16.58 -4.78 -1.75
CA LEU A 246 16.40 -4.03 -3.00
C LEU A 246 15.47 -2.85 -2.76
N ASP A 247 16.01 -1.64 -2.96
CA ASP A 247 15.22 -0.44 -3.09
C ASP A 247 15.15 0.01 -4.55
N ALA A 248 13.96 -0.04 -5.12
CA ALA A 248 13.66 0.35 -6.50
C ALA A 248 12.41 1.24 -6.56
N HIS A 249 12.12 2.00 -5.49
CA HIS A 249 10.99 2.92 -5.48
C HIS A 249 11.15 4.03 -6.53
N SER A 250 10.03 4.59 -7.00
CA SER A 250 10.01 5.65 -8.02
C SER A 250 10.72 5.30 -9.34
N THR A 251 10.75 4.01 -9.72
CA THR A 251 11.32 3.55 -10.99
C THR A 251 10.26 3.30 -12.06
N GLY A 252 10.70 3.16 -13.31
CA GLY A 252 9.84 2.84 -14.45
C GLY A 252 9.55 1.36 -14.64
N ILE A 253 9.87 0.50 -13.66
CA ILE A 253 9.80 -0.96 -13.78
C ILE A 253 8.37 -1.40 -14.08
N GLU A 254 8.21 -2.21 -15.14
CA GLU A 254 6.89 -2.73 -15.54
C GLU A 254 6.63 -4.15 -15.02
N VAL A 255 7.69 -4.98 -14.99
CA VAL A 255 7.65 -6.39 -14.61
C VAL A 255 8.99 -6.74 -13.96
N LEU A 256 8.98 -7.53 -12.88
CA LEU A 256 10.21 -8.07 -12.31
C LEU A 256 10.65 -9.36 -13.02
N PRO A 257 11.96 -9.64 -13.09
CA PRO A 257 12.45 -10.89 -13.66
C PRO A 257 11.97 -12.10 -12.86
N PRO A 258 11.65 -13.23 -13.53
CA PRO A 258 11.03 -14.39 -12.90
C PRO A 258 11.91 -15.13 -11.90
N ASP A 259 13.23 -14.93 -11.98
CA ASP A 259 14.24 -15.61 -11.16
C ASP A 259 14.87 -14.70 -10.09
N ILE A 260 14.31 -13.50 -9.89
CA ILE A 260 14.74 -12.54 -8.88
C ILE A 260 14.72 -13.17 -7.48
N GLN A 261 15.78 -12.95 -6.71
CA GLN A 261 15.89 -13.43 -5.33
C GLN A 261 16.19 -12.24 -4.42
N VAL A 262 15.18 -11.82 -3.66
CA VAL A 262 15.30 -10.78 -2.64
C VAL A 262 14.85 -11.37 -1.31
N GLU A 263 15.76 -11.47 -0.34
CA GLU A 263 15.49 -12.22 0.88
C GLU A 263 14.77 -11.38 1.97
N LEU A 264 15.28 -10.18 2.28
CA LEU A 264 14.82 -9.38 3.41
C LEU A 264 13.78 -8.32 3.02
N ARG A 265 14.09 -7.45 2.05
CA ARG A 265 13.23 -6.31 1.71
C ARG A 265 13.25 -6.01 0.22
N LEU A 266 12.05 -5.87 -0.35
CA LEU A 266 11.81 -5.40 -1.71
C LEU A 266 10.90 -4.16 -1.65
N ASN A 267 11.46 -2.99 -1.92
CA ASN A 267 10.73 -1.75 -2.02
C ASN A 267 10.52 -1.37 -3.50
N LEU A 268 9.26 -1.40 -3.94
CA LEU A 268 8.81 -1.02 -5.28
C LEU A 268 7.75 0.09 -5.19
N SER A 269 7.79 0.89 -4.12
CA SER A 269 6.80 1.95 -3.92
C SER A 269 6.86 2.95 -5.09
N ASP A 270 5.71 3.53 -5.43
CA ASP A 270 5.54 4.53 -6.49
C ASP A 270 6.03 4.10 -7.89
N CYS A 271 6.18 2.79 -8.13
CA CYS A 271 6.38 2.23 -9.46
C CYS A 271 5.06 2.23 -10.25
N ALA A 272 4.66 3.41 -10.74
CA ALA A 272 3.35 3.62 -11.36
C ALA A 272 3.08 2.76 -12.62
N ARG A 273 4.13 2.21 -13.24
CA ARG A 273 4.04 1.32 -14.42
C ARG A 273 4.09 -0.18 -14.08
N LEU A 274 4.27 -0.55 -12.82
CA LEU A 274 4.39 -1.95 -12.42
C LEU A 274 3.07 -2.68 -12.61
N THR A 275 3.05 -3.64 -13.54
CA THR A 275 1.84 -4.39 -13.92
C THR A 275 1.79 -5.79 -13.31
N SER A 276 2.95 -6.41 -13.03
CA SER A 276 3.01 -7.77 -12.50
C SER A 276 4.29 -8.07 -11.73
N LEU A 277 4.18 -9.05 -10.84
CA LEU A 277 5.26 -9.64 -10.05
C LEU A 277 5.37 -11.14 -10.39
N PRO A 278 6.51 -11.79 -10.13
CA PRO A 278 6.71 -13.19 -10.48
C PRO A 278 5.89 -14.11 -9.57
N VAL A 279 5.39 -15.19 -10.17
CA VAL A 279 4.68 -16.27 -9.44
C VAL A 279 5.63 -16.89 -8.43
N GLY A 280 5.13 -17.14 -7.21
CA GLY A 280 5.94 -17.73 -6.15
C GLY A 280 6.97 -16.79 -5.53
N LEU A 281 6.82 -15.46 -5.70
CA LEU A 281 7.68 -14.46 -5.07
C LEU A 281 7.73 -14.66 -3.55
N LYS A 282 8.94 -14.79 -3.00
CA LYS A 282 9.20 -14.92 -1.56
C LYS A 282 10.13 -13.82 -1.11
N VAL A 283 9.71 -13.02 -0.14
CA VAL A 283 10.52 -11.93 0.43
C VAL A 283 10.04 -11.61 1.84
N GLY A 284 10.93 -11.21 2.75
CA GLY A 284 10.54 -10.83 4.11
C GLY A 284 9.53 -9.66 4.14
N SER A 285 9.90 -8.53 3.54
CA SER A 285 9.08 -7.32 3.48
C SER A 285 8.90 -6.86 2.04
N LEU A 286 7.65 -6.66 1.62
CA LEU A 286 7.29 -6.18 0.29
C LEU A 286 6.50 -4.87 0.41
N SER A 287 7.04 -3.80 -0.18
CA SER A 287 6.31 -2.55 -0.36
C SER A 287 5.98 -2.32 -1.83
N LEU A 288 4.70 -2.15 -2.12
CA LEU A 288 4.09 -1.85 -3.41
C LEU A 288 3.25 -0.58 -3.31
N GLU A 289 3.50 0.25 -2.28
CA GLU A 289 2.71 1.46 -2.06
C GLU A 289 2.65 2.32 -3.32
N GLY A 290 1.48 2.84 -3.67
CA GLY A 290 1.34 3.73 -4.84
C GLY A 290 1.47 3.05 -6.21
N CYS A 291 1.62 1.72 -6.29
CA CYS A 291 1.65 0.98 -7.57
C CYS A 291 0.27 0.97 -8.23
N SER A 292 -0.07 2.05 -8.92
CA SER A 292 -1.42 2.29 -9.46
C SER A 292 -1.75 1.46 -10.71
N ALA A 293 -0.78 0.96 -11.48
CA ALA A 293 -1.04 0.04 -12.60
C ALA A 293 -1.32 -1.41 -12.15
N LEU A 294 -1.03 -1.76 -10.90
CA LEU A 294 -1.14 -3.12 -10.40
C LEU A 294 -2.60 -3.50 -10.14
N THR A 295 -3.09 -4.54 -10.82
CA THR A 295 -4.50 -4.98 -10.74
C THR A 295 -4.69 -6.25 -9.90
N SER A 296 -3.64 -7.06 -9.77
CA SER A 296 -3.57 -8.29 -8.96
C SER A 296 -2.14 -8.55 -8.46
N LEU A 297 -2.02 -9.26 -7.35
CA LEU A 297 -0.75 -9.82 -6.84
C LEU A 297 -0.53 -11.26 -7.36
N PRO A 298 0.71 -11.77 -7.37
CA PRO A 298 1.03 -13.08 -7.94
C PRO A 298 0.51 -14.22 -7.07
N GLU A 299 0.15 -15.34 -7.70
CA GLU A 299 -0.14 -16.57 -6.96
C GLU A 299 1.12 -17.08 -6.24
N GLU A 300 0.91 -17.77 -5.12
CA GLU A 300 1.96 -18.32 -4.26
C GLU A 300 2.89 -17.28 -3.63
N LEU A 301 2.41 -16.03 -3.48
CA LEU A 301 3.12 -14.96 -2.77
C LEU A 301 3.37 -15.34 -1.30
N GLU A 302 4.61 -15.21 -0.86
CA GLU A 302 5.03 -15.52 0.50
C GLU A 302 5.80 -14.34 1.12
N VAL A 303 5.20 -13.69 2.11
CA VAL A 303 5.80 -12.50 2.76
C VAL A 303 5.58 -12.50 4.27
N ASN A 304 6.38 -11.73 5.02
CA ASN A 304 6.11 -11.44 6.44
C ASN A 304 5.36 -10.10 6.57
N TYR A 305 5.74 -9.10 5.79
CA TYR A 305 5.14 -7.77 5.75
C TYR A 305 4.73 -7.41 4.33
N LEU A 306 3.50 -6.90 4.17
CA LEU A 306 2.95 -6.47 2.89
C LEU A 306 2.35 -5.06 3.01
N ASN A 307 2.96 -4.10 2.31
CA ASN A 307 2.40 -2.77 2.11
C ASN A 307 1.90 -2.64 0.67
N ILE A 308 0.58 -2.49 0.51
CA ILE A 308 -0.11 -2.23 -0.76
C ILE A 308 -0.93 -0.94 -0.66
N ASN A 309 -0.57 -0.04 0.25
CA ASN A 309 -1.25 1.24 0.40
C ASN A 309 -1.37 1.95 -0.95
N ARG A 310 -2.52 2.55 -1.22
CA ARG A 310 -2.78 3.34 -2.43
C ARG A 310 -2.60 2.58 -3.75
N CYS A 311 -2.63 1.24 -3.74
CA CYS A 311 -2.82 0.43 -4.95
C CYS A 311 -4.28 0.54 -5.41
N THR A 312 -4.66 1.69 -5.97
CA THR A 312 -6.07 2.05 -6.22
C THR A 312 -6.77 1.16 -7.25
N ASN A 313 -6.03 0.53 -8.16
CA ASN A 313 -6.56 -0.41 -9.15
C ASN A 313 -6.53 -1.89 -8.72
N LEU A 314 -5.89 -2.21 -7.58
CA LEU A 314 -5.79 -3.58 -7.08
C LEU A 314 -7.16 -4.07 -6.63
N SER A 315 -7.67 -5.08 -7.33
CA SER A 315 -9.06 -5.56 -7.13
C SER A 315 -9.14 -6.83 -6.28
N ALA A 316 -8.06 -7.61 -6.23
CA ALA A 316 -7.98 -8.87 -5.49
C ALA A 316 -6.54 -9.21 -5.09
N LEU A 317 -6.41 -9.89 -3.95
CA LEU A 317 -5.22 -10.64 -3.54
C LEU A 317 -5.27 -12.06 -4.11
N PRO A 318 -4.14 -12.79 -4.23
CA PRO A 318 -4.09 -14.12 -4.82
C PRO A 318 -4.92 -15.13 -4.03
N LYS A 319 -5.34 -16.20 -4.71
CA LYS A 319 -6.07 -17.30 -4.07
C LYS A 319 -5.16 -18.10 -3.14
N LYS A 320 -3.89 -18.24 -3.50
CA LYS A 320 -2.87 -18.91 -2.71
C LYS A 320 -1.77 -17.93 -2.35
N GLY A 321 -1.42 -17.91 -1.08
CA GLY A 321 -0.31 -17.12 -0.55
C GLY A 321 -0.05 -17.49 0.89
N ARG A 322 0.90 -16.80 1.51
CA ARG A 322 1.22 -16.95 2.92
C ARG A 322 1.74 -15.62 3.46
N LEU A 323 1.12 -15.14 4.54
CA LEU A 323 1.61 -14.04 5.37
C LEU A 323 2.14 -14.61 6.68
N ARG A 324 3.47 -14.63 6.86
CA ARG A 324 4.11 -15.18 8.06
C ARG A 324 4.20 -14.09 9.14
N PHE A 325 3.24 -14.10 10.07
CA PHE A 325 3.30 -13.33 11.32
C PHE A 325 3.81 -11.88 11.18
N GLY A 326 3.14 -11.05 10.39
CA GLY A 326 3.47 -9.63 10.28
C GLY A 326 2.29 -8.76 9.93
N SER A 327 2.50 -7.72 9.12
CA SER A 327 1.50 -6.67 8.88
C SER A 327 0.98 -6.68 7.46
N LEU A 328 -0.30 -6.36 7.31
CA LEU A 328 -0.90 -6.01 6.02
C LEU A 328 -1.37 -4.55 6.09
N LEU A 329 -0.73 -3.69 5.32
CA LEU A 329 -1.17 -2.31 5.11
C LEU A 329 -1.82 -2.20 3.74
N ALA A 330 -3.13 -1.92 3.72
CA ALA A 330 -3.92 -1.84 2.49
C ALA A 330 -4.72 -0.54 2.41
N ARG A 331 -4.22 0.54 3.03
CA ARG A 331 -4.88 1.85 3.05
C ARG A 331 -5.25 2.30 1.64
N ASP A 332 -6.45 2.85 1.49
CA ASP A 332 -6.97 3.43 0.26
C ASP A 332 -6.94 2.48 -0.96
N CYS A 333 -6.95 1.16 -0.74
CA CYS A 333 -7.20 0.14 -1.77
C CYS A 333 -8.70 0.04 -2.10
N ALA A 334 -9.25 1.09 -2.70
CA ALA A 334 -10.71 1.25 -2.87
C ALA A 334 -11.39 0.14 -3.71
N ARG A 335 -10.65 -0.56 -4.58
CA ARG A 335 -11.17 -1.66 -5.41
C ARG A 335 -11.01 -3.05 -4.79
N LEU A 336 -10.27 -3.19 -3.68
CA LEU A 336 -9.99 -4.48 -3.07
C LEU A 336 -11.26 -5.06 -2.44
N LYS A 337 -11.78 -6.14 -3.02
CA LYS A 337 -13.11 -6.66 -2.68
C LYS A 337 -13.17 -7.46 -1.38
N ARG A 338 -12.12 -8.23 -1.09
CA ARG A 338 -12.06 -9.15 0.06
C ARG A 338 -10.62 -9.48 0.40
N LEU A 339 -10.40 -9.89 1.64
CA LEU A 339 -9.18 -10.54 2.07
C LEU A 339 -9.31 -12.07 1.85
N PRO A 340 -8.24 -12.75 1.41
CA PRO A 340 -8.22 -14.21 1.27
C PRO A 340 -7.98 -14.93 2.60
N ASP A 341 -8.34 -16.21 2.65
CA ASP A 341 -8.31 -17.00 3.90
C ASP A 341 -6.89 -17.36 4.37
N TRP A 342 -5.87 -17.28 3.50
CA TRP A 342 -4.48 -17.50 3.90
C TRP A 342 -3.90 -16.38 4.79
N ILE A 343 -4.64 -15.29 4.98
CA ILE A 343 -4.36 -14.27 5.99
C ILE A 343 -4.96 -14.73 7.33
N GLU A 344 -4.35 -15.75 7.91
CA GLU A 344 -4.83 -16.38 9.15
C GLU A 344 -4.39 -15.61 10.41
N SER A 345 -3.21 -14.97 10.40
CA SER A 345 -2.67 -14.25 11.55
C SER A 345 -1.84 -13.05 11.13
N VAL A 346 -2.20 -11.87 11.65
CA VAL A 346 -1.50 -10.60 11.41
C VAL A 346 -1.33 -9.83 12.71
N ALA A 347 -0.21 -9.11 12.84
CA ALA A 347 -0.03 -8.17 13.93
C ALA A 347 -0.87 -6.91 13.68
N GLN A 348 -0.71 -6.32 12.50
CA GLN A 348 -1.28 -5.02 12.16
C GLN A 348 -2.06 -5.13 10.85
N LEU A 349 -3.24 -4.53 10.82
CA LEU A 349 -4.13 -4.57 9.67
C LEU A 349 -4.70 -3.18 9.37
N ASP A 350 -4.19 -2.49 8.34
CA ASP A 350 -4.76 -1.22 7.90
C ASP A 350 -5.71 -1.45 6.71
N LEU A 351 -7.01 -1.29 6.95
CA LEU A 351 -8.06 -1.36 5.92
C LEU A 351 -8.71 0.01 5.69
N SER A 352 -8.10 1.08 6.16
CA SER A 352 -8.67 2.42 6.03
C SER A 352 -8.86 2.77 4.56
N GLY A 353 -10.02 3.29 4.17
CA GLY A 353 -10.37 3.58 2.78
C GLY A 353 -10.72 2.37 1.89
N CYS A 354 -10.67 1.13 2.41
CA CYS A 354 -11.08 -0.07 1.68
C CYS A 354 -12.62 -0.25 1.66
N LYS A 355 -13.30 0.60 0.90
CA LYS A 355 -14.78 0.69 0.86
C LYS A 355 -15.49 -0.63 0.47
N GLN A 356 -14.81 -1.51 -0.27
CA GLN A 356 -15.38 -2.78 -0.74
C GLN A 356 -15.18 -3.95 0.23
N ILE A 357 -14.32 -3.82 1.24
CA ILE A 357 -14.09 -4.87 2.24
C ILE A 357 -15.21 -4.84 3.27
N LYS A 358 -16.19 -5.74 3.11
CA LYS A 358 -17.40 -5.82 3.96
C LYS A 358 -17.30 -6.80 5.12
N SER A 359 -16.33 -7.71 5.06
CA SER A 359 -16.11 -8.74 6.08
C SER A 359 -14.64 -9.13 6.17
N LEU A 360 -14.24 -9.61 7.33
CA LEU A 360 -12.94 -10.23 7.55
C LEU A 360 -13.03 -11.76 7.34
N PRO A 361 -11.93 -12.43 6.98
CA PRO A 361 -11.88 -13.90 6.92
C PRO A 361 -12.28 -14.51 8.26
N GLN A 362 -12.91 -15.70 8.25
CA GLN A 362 -13.44 -16.30 9.48
C GLN A 362 -12.34 -16.65 10.50
N GLY A 363 -11.18 -17.09 10.01
CA GLY A 363 -10.05 -17.54 10.82
C GLY A 363 -9.02 -16.48 11.18
N ILE A 364 -9.19 -15.23 10.72
CA ILE A 364 -8.16 -14.20 10.93
C ILE A 364 -8.00 -13.89 12.42
N LYS A 365 -6.75 -13.84 12.87
CA LYS A 365 -6.34 -13.36 14.20
C LYS A 365 -5.54 -12.09 14.02
N ILE A 366 -5.96 -11.04 14.71
CA ILE A 366 -5.24 -9.76 14.73
C ILE A 366 -4.67 -9.60 16.13
N THR A 367 -3.36 -9.46 16.26
CA THR A 367 -2.69 -9.50 17.59
C THR A 367 -2.32 -8.13 18.14
N SER A 368 -2.33 -7.07 17.33
CA SER A 368 -2.04 -5.70 17.76
C SER A 368 -3.22 -4.78 17.48
N TRP A 369 -3.35 -4.27 16.25
CA TRP A 369 -4.36 -3.26 15.92
C TRP A 369 -4.94 -3.45 14.53
N VAL A 370 -6.15 -2.91 14.35
CA VAL A 370 -6.82 -2.79 13.05
C VAL A 370 -7.31 -1.38 12.82
N ASP A 371 -7.05 -0.82 11.64
CA ASP A 371 -7.64 0.45 11.20
C ASP A 371 -8.80 0.19 10.24
N VAL A 372 -9.98 0.69 10.59
CA VAL A 372 -11.23 0.42 9.86
C VAL A 372 -11.84 1.68 9.23
N ALA A 373 -11.17 2.84 9.34
CA ALA A 373 -11.73 4.12 8.92
C ALA A 373 -12.12 4.15 7.44
N GLY A 374 -13.40 4.39 7.14
CA GLY A 374 -13.88 4.43 5.75
C GLY A 374 -13.78 3.08 5.01
N SER A 375 -13.60 1.97 5.74
CA SER A 375 -13.75 0.63 5.18
C SER A 375 -15.22 0.25 4.96
N GLY A 376 -15.46 -0.86 4.26
CA GLY A 376 -16.80 -1.43 4.11
C GLY A 376 -17.33 -2.17 5.35
N LEU A 377 -16.52 -2.29 6.42
CA LEU A 377 -16.91 -2.98 7.65
C LEU A 377 -17.96 -2.15 8.41
N LYS A 378 -19.20 -2.65 8.49
CA LYS A 378 -20.32 -1.92 9.11
C LYS A 378 -20.62 -2.32 10.55
N ARG A 379 -20.13 -3.48 11.00
CA ARG A 379 -20.44 -4.02 12.33
C ARG A 379 -19.19 -4.58 12.97
N PHE A 380 -19.14 -4.46 14.28
CA PHE A 380 -18.13 -5.12 15.09
C PHE A 380 -18.36 -6.64 15.07
N THR A 381 -17.28 -7.41 14.96
CA THR A 381 -17.32 -8.88 14.88
C THR A 381 -16.38 -9.51 15.91
N LYS A 382 -16.60 -10.78 16.28
CA LYS A 382 -15.75 -11.50 17.24
C LYS A 382 -14.25 -11.51 16.90
N GLN A 383 -13.89 -11.43 15.62
CA GLN A 383 -12.50 -11.34 15.16
C GLN A 383 -11.77 -10.09 15.66
N LEU A 384 -12.52 -9.09 16.15
CA LEU A 384 -12.00 -7.83 16.65
C LEU A 384 -12.01 -7.75 18.18
N ASP A 385 -12.45 -8.79 18.88
CA ASP A 385 -12.46 -8.79 20.34
C ASP A 385 -11.03 -8.76 20.91
N GLY A 386 -10.78 -7.80 21.80
CA GLY A 386 -9.46 -7.56 22.37
C GLY A 386 -8.46 -6.88 21.44
N VAL A 387 -8.85 -6.55 20.20
CA VAL A 387 -8.00 -5.87 19.22
C VAL A 387 -8.13 -4.36 19.38
N GLU A 388 -7.01 -3.63 19.35
CA GLU A 388 -7.04 -2.16 19.33
C GLU A 388 -7.65 -1.68 18.01
N LEU A 389 -8.77 -0.95 18.11
CA LEU A 389 -9.40 -0.32 16.96
C LEU A 389 -8.76 1.04 16.70
N ARG A 390 -8.45 1.30 15.43
CA ARG A 390 -7.94 2.59 14.97
C ARG A 390 -8.85 3.22 13.94
N TRP A 391 -8.79 4.54 13.89
CA TRP A 391 -9.44 5.36 12.89
C TRP A 391 -8.44 6.36 12.30
N ARG A 392 -7.85 5.99 11.16
CA ARG A 392 -6.75 6.70 10.50
C ARG A 392 -5.58 6.98 11.46
N GLY A 393 -5.14 5.95 12.17
CA GLY A 393 -4.00 5.98 13.10
C GLY A 393 -4.34 6.33 14.56
N ALA A 394 -5.49 6.94 14.84
CA ALA A 394 -5.91 7.25 16.21
C ALA A 394 -6.61 6.04 16.84
N SER A 395 -6.25 5.65 18.07
CA SER A 395 -6.96 4.60 18.80
C SER A 395 -8.35 5.08 19.20
N VAL A 396 -9.38 4.29 18.90
CA VAL A 396 -10.79 4.67 19.11
C VAL A 396 -11.60 3.56 19.78
N THR A 397 -12.74 3.93 20.34
CA THR A 397 -13.68 2.97 20.91
C THR A 397 -14.49 2.25 19.82
N LYS A 398 -15.10 1.10 20.19
CA LYS A 398 -16.07 0.40 19.32
C LYS A 398 -17.21 1.31 18.88
N ARG A 399 -17.65 2.24 19.75
CA ARG A 399 -18.72 3.21 19.47
C ARG A 399 -18.33 4.17 18.35
N VAL A 400 -17.12 4.74 18.41
CA VAL A 400 -16.60 5.62 17.36
C VAL A 400 -16.46 4.87 16.03
N ALA A 401 -15.91 3.66 16.04
CA ALA A 401 -15.65 2.91 14.82
C ALA A 401 -16.91 2.36 14.12
N PHE A 402 -17.93 1.90 14.89
CA PHE A 402 -19.07 1.13 14.34
C PHE A 402 -20.44 1.73 14.65
N GLN A 403 -20.53 2.74 15.52
CA GLN A 403 -21.78 3.42 15.88
C GLN A 403 -21.59 4.94 15.92
N PRO A 404 -20.93 5.57 14.93
CA PRO A 404 -20.59 6.99 15.02
C PRO A 404 -21.83 7.92 15.03
N HIS A 405 -22.97 7.43 14.53
CA HIS A 405 -24.27 8.12 14.56
C HIS A 405 -24.84 8.27 15.99
N THR A 406 -24.27 7.61 17.00
CA THR A 406 -24.70 7.79 18.40
C THR A 406 -23.86 8.85 19.13
N LEU A 407 -22.81 9.38 18.51
CA LEU A 407 -21.96 10.42 19.10
C LEU A 407 -22.75 11.73 19.17
N ALA A 408 -22.67 12.47 20.27
CA ALA A 408 -23.17 13.84 20.33
C ALA A 408 -22.05 14.83 20.03
N SER A 409 -22.36 15.96 19.39
CA SER A 409 -21.35 16.99 19.07
C SER A 409 -20.68 17.55 20.32
N ARG A 410 -21.42 17.69 21.43
CA ARG A 410 -20.86 18.04 22.74
C ARG A 410 -19.78 17.07 23.25
N GLU A 411 -19.91 15.77 22.95
CA GLU A 411 -18.91 14.77 23.36
C GLU A 411 -17.63 14.94 22.56
N VAL A 412 -17.75 15.26 21.27
CA VAL A 412 -16.60 15.61 20.43
C VAL A 412 -15.94 16.90 20.91
N LEU A 413 -16.73 17.93 21.20
CA LEU A 413 -16.21 19.18 21.76
C LEU A 413 -15.55 18.96 23.12
N ALA A 414 -15.98 17.99 23.92
CA ALA A 414 -15.35 17.68 25.21
C ALA A 414 -14.09 16.80 25.13
N GLU A 415 -13.82 16.11 24.01
CA GLU A 415 -12.71 15.15 23.88
C GLU A 415 -11.33 15.80 23.88
N GLU A 416 -10.63 15.80 25.01
CA GLU A 416 -9.33 16.48 25.16
C GLU A 416 -8.26 16.01 24.16
N ASN A 417 -8.25 14.74 23.77
CA ASN A 417 -7.28 14.23 22.82
C ASN A 417 -7.65 14.65 21.39
N ALA A 418 -6.89 15.60 20.83
CA ALA A 418 -7.07 16.13 19.49
C ALA A 418 -7.19 15.07 18.38
N GLU A 419 -6.42 13.98 18.47
CA GLU A 419 -6.45 12.90 17.47
C GLU A 419 -7.71 12.04 17.59
N VAL A 420 -8.18 11.78 18.81
CA VAL A 420 -9.43 11.06 19.05
C VAL A 420 -10.61 11.94 18.63
N ARG A 421 -10.58 13.24 18.95
CA ARG A 421 -11.58 14.21 18.51
C ARG A 421 -11.70 14.28 16.99
N ARG A 422 -10.57 14.39 16.28
CA ARG A 422 -10.51 14.35 14.81
C ARG A 422 -11.10 13.04 14.27
N ALA A 423 -10.78 11.91 14.91
CA ALA A 423 -11.34 10.62 14.54
C ALA A 423 -12.85 10.53 14.77
N MET A 424 -13.37 11.06 15.88
CA MET A 424 -14.81 11.15 16.15
C MET A 424 -15.53 11.98 15.10
N LEU A 425 -14.96 13.11 14.68
CA LEU A 425 -15.51 13.98 13.64
C LEU A 425 -15.53 13.33 12.27
N ASP A 426 -14.41 12.72 11.86
CA ASP A 426 -14.34 11.98 10.59
C ASP A 426 -15.30 10.78 10.59
N ALA A 427 -15.49 10.12 11.74
CA ALA A 427 -16.42 9.01 11.86
C ALA A 427 -17.90 9.44 11.87
N MET A 428 -18.27 10.49 12.60
CA MET A 428 -19.66 10.97 12.68
C MET A 428 -20.09 11.78 11.46
N GLY A 429 -19.14 12.38 10.75
CA GLY A 429 -19.38 13.29 9.64
C GLY A 429 -19.59 14.74 10.10
N PHE A 430 -19.06 15.68 9.32
CA PHE A 430 -19.11 17.11 9.65
C PHE A 430 -20.53 17.66 9.70
N GLU A 431 -21.40 17.25 8.79
CA GLU A 431 -22.79 17.73 8.72
C GLU A 431 -23.53 17.45 10.03
N ARG A 432 -23.49 16.21 10.50
CA ARG A 432 -24.10 15.81 11.77
C ARG A 432 -23.44 16.48 12.99
N PHE A 433 -22.14 16.69 12.92
CA PHE A 433 -21.45 17.44 13.97
C PHE A 433 -21.96 18.88 14.05
N LEU A 434 -22.01 19.59 12.92
CA LEU A 434 -22.42 20.98 12.84
C LEU A 434 -23.90 21.17 13.23
N GLU A 435 -24.77 20.27 12.78
CA GLU A 435 -26.18 20.24 13.17
C GLU A 435 -26.34 20.08 14.69
N GLY A 436 -25.68 19.07 15.28
CA GLY A 436 -25.77 18.84 16.73
C GLY A 436 -24.97 19.83 17.60
N ALA A 437 -24.22 20.73 16.98
CA ALA A 437 -23.46 21.79 17.66
C ALA A 437 -24.11 23.17 17.49
N ASP A 438 -25.30 23.26 16.87
CA ASP A 438 -26.00 24.51 16.57
C ASP A 438 -25.10 25.52 15.84
N ALA A 439 -24.35 25.05 14.84
CA ALA A 439 -23.40 25.87 14.09
C ALA A 439 -24.11 26.88 13.18
N GLU A 440 -23.70 28.14 13.27
CA GLU A 440 -24.10 29.23 12.38
C GLU A 440 -23.18 29.25 11.14
N VAL A 441 -23.76 29.34 9.93
CA VAL A 441 -22.99 29.62 8.71
C VAL A 441 -22.75 31.13 8.64
N VAL A 442 -21.50 31.54 8.82
CA VAL A 442 -21.06 32.94 8.81
C VAL A 442 -20.86 33.45 7.39
N ASP A 443 -20.29 32.61 6.53
CA ASP A 443 -20.00 32.93 5.13
C ASP A 443 -19.96 31.67 4.26
N CYS A 444 -20.17 31.83 2.96
CA CYS A 444 -20.06 30.78 1.97
C CYS A 444 -19.48 31.33 0.67
N ASP A 445 -18.44 30.67 0.15
CA ASP A 445 -17.87 30.97 -1.15
C ASP A 445 -17.50 29.70 -1.93
N VAL A 446 -16.80 29.89 -3.05
CA VAL A 446 -16.20 28.80 -3.82
C VAL A 446 -14.71 29.03 -3.96
N ASP A 447 -13.94 27.96 -3.84
CA ASP A 447 -12.52 27.98 -4.16
C ASP A 447 -12.26 28.13 -5.67
N ALA A 448 -11.00 28.32 -6.06
CA ALA A 448 -10.60 28.49 -7.45
C ALA A 448 -10.92 27.28 -8.36
N ARG A 449 -11.30 26.12 -7.80
CA ARG A 449 -11.72 24.91 -8.51
C ARG A 449 -13.22 24.66 -8.44
N GLY A 450 -14.00 25.60 -7.91
CA GLY A 450 -15.44 25.46 -7.71
C GLY A 450 -15.83 24.62 -6.50
N GLY A 451 -14.89 24.32 -5.61
CA GLY A 451 -15.17 23.65 -4.34
C GLY A 451 -15.86 24.60 -3.36
N LYS A 452 -17.07 24.27 -2.93
CA LYS A 452 -17.80 25.05 -1.92
C LYS A 452 -17.01 25.11 -0.60
N ARG A 453 -16.81 26.31 -0.07
CA ARG A 453 -16.30 26.53 1.30
C ARG A 453 -17.38 27.23 2.12
N GLU A 454 -17.47 26.84 3.37
CA GLU A 454 -18.37 27.42 4.34
C GLU A 454 -17.57 27.75 5.60
N LEU A 455 -17.80 28.95 6.13
CA LEU A 455 -17.29 29.40 7.41
C LEU A 455 -18.39 29.18 8.44
N PHE A 456 -18.09 28.37 9.45
CA PHE A 456 -19.02 28.03 10.52
C PHE A 456 -18.58 28.65 11.84
N LYS A 457 -19.54 29.01 12.67
CA LYS A 457 -19.34 29.45 14.04
C LYS A 457 -20.22 28.63 14.98
N VAL A 458 -19.60 28.01 15.96
CA VAL A 458 -20.27 27.31 17.06
C VAL A 458 -20.07 28.13 18.32
N VAL A 459 -21.17 28.55 18.95
CA VAL A 459 -21.13 29.27 20.22
C VAL A 459 -20.84 28.28 21.34
N LEU A 460 -19.76 28.52 22.08
CA LEU A 460 -19.39 27.70 23.23
C LEU A 460 -19.68 28.47 24.51
N GLU A 461 -20.53 27.90 25.38
CA GLU A 461 -20.83 28.52 26.67
C GLU A 461 -19.57 28.54 27.57
N GLY A 462 -19.16 29.74 27.98
CA GLY A 462 -18.02 29.94 28.87
C GLY A 462 -16.65 29.73 28.21
N ASP A 463 -16.57 29.72 26.88
CA ASP A 463 -15.32 29.64 26.11
C ASP A 463 -15.38 30.56 24.87
N GLU A 464 -14.25 30.72 24.17
CA GLU A 464 -14.18 31.41 22.88
C GLU A 464 -15.00 30.63 21.82
N ASN A 465 -15.77 31.35 21.00
CA ASN A 465 -16.53 30.75 19.90
C ASN A 465 -15.61 29.92 18.99
N LEU A 466 -16.05 28.71 18.64
CA LEU A 466 -15.34 27.88 17.69
C LEU A 466 -15.70 28.31 16.27
N VAL A 467 -14.75 28.92 15.55
CA VAL A 467 -14.91 29.27 14.14
C VAL A 467 -14.07 28.33 13.27
N CYS A 468 -14.68 27.73 12.26
CA CYS A 468 -14.06 26.75 11.38
C CYS A 468 -14.39 27.02 9.92
N VAL A 469 -13.40 26.93 9.03
CA VAL A 469 -13.63 26.91 7.57
C VAL A 469 -13.59 25.48 7.05
N SER A 470 -14.55 25.11 6.20
CA SER A 470 -14.48 23.84 5.47
C SER A 470 -13.61 23.96 4.24
N VAL A 471 -12.67 23.02 4.07
CA VAL A 471 -11.82 22.93 2.88
C VAL A 471 -11.82 21.52 2.32
N VAL A 472 -11.59 21.39 1.02
CA VAL A 472 -11.39 20.11 0.34
C VAL A 472 -9.92 19.96 -0.02
N CYS A 473 -9.29 18.88 0.45
CA CYS A 473 -7.95 18.52 0.00
C CYS A 473 -7.99 18.04 -1.45
N PRO A 474 -7.27 18.67 -2.39
CA PRO A 474 -7.37 18.32 -3.80
C PRO A 474 -6.76 16.97 -4.16
N SER A 475 -5.72 16.54 -3.45
CA SER A 475 -5.05 15.27 -3.73
C SER A 475 -5.86 14.06 -3.26
N THR A 476 -6.72 14.23 -2.26
CA THR A 476 -7.49 13.12 -1.66
C THR A 476 -9.01 13.26 -1.80
N GLY A 477 -9.50 14.45 -2.20
CA GLY A 477 -10.92 14.81 -2.19
C GLY A 477 -11.53 14.88 -0.78
N ARG A 478 -10.73 14.78 0.28
CA ARG A 478 -11.23 14.74 1.67
C ARG A 478 -11.62 16.14 2.12
N LYS A 479 -12.79 16.25 2.74
CA LYS A 479 -13.24 17.47 3.42
C LYS A 479 -12.61 17.56 4.81
N TYR A 480 -12.25 18.76 5.22
CA TYR A 480 -11.73 19.06 6.55
C TYR A 480 -12.40 20.32 7.09
N LEU A 481 -12.58 20.38 8.41
CA LEU A 481 -12.83 21.63 9.12
C LEU A 481 -11.51 22.11 9.72
N ILE A 482 -11.11 23.34 9.40
CA ILE A 482 -9.93 23.97 9.98
C ILE A 482 -10.39 25.08 10.89
N ARG A 483 -10.04 25.00 12.19
CA ARG A 483 -10.30 26.09 13.13
C ARG A 483 -9.48 27.32 12.73
N VAL A 484 -10.13 28.47 12.73
CA VAL A 484 -9.55 29.79 12.46
C VAL A 484 -9.88 30.74 13.62
N PRO A 485 -9.26 31.94 13.68
CA PRO A 485 -9.58 32.93 14.70
C PRO A 485 -11.09 33.25 14.77
N PRO A 486 -11.63 33.53 15.96
CA PRO A 486 -13.08 33.67 16.19
C PRO A 486 -13.69 34.93 15.55
N ASP A 487 -12.85 35.89 15.15
CA ASP A 487 -13.22 37.17 14.57
C ASP A 487 -13.35 37.12 13.04
N MET A 488 -12.96 36.00 12.40
CA MET A 488 -13.05 35.80 10.96
C MET A 488 -14.48 35.98 10.45
N LYS A 489 -14.64 36.70 9.34
CA LYS A 489 -15.93 37.06 8.75
C LYS A 489 -16.19 36.42 7.40
N THR A 490 -15.15 36.02 6.68
CA THR A 490 -15.29 35.43 5.34
C THR A 490 -14.46 34.17 5.17
N CYS A 491 -14.91 33.27 4.30
CA CYS A 491 -14.17 32.08 3.88
C CYS A 491 -12.79 32.45 3.34
N HIS A 492 -12.71 33.50 2.51
CA HIS A 492 -11.45 34.00 1.96
C HIS A 492 -10.45 34.45 3.05
N GLN A 493 -10.93 35.21 4.04
CA GLN A 493 -10.09 35.64 5.18
C GLN A 493 -9.59 34.44 6.00
N ALA A 494 -10.48 33.49 6.26
CA ALA A 494 -10.16 32.27 7.00
C ALA A 494 -9.09 31.43 6.27
N VAL A 495 -9.26 31.19 4.97
CA VAL A 495 -8.29 30.42 4.17
C VAL A 495 -6.95 31.15 4.06
N ALA A 496 -6.95 32.47 3.83
CA ALA A 496 -5.73 33.28 3.82
C ALA A 496 -4.94 33.13 5.12
N TRP A 497 -5.63 33.15 6.27
CA TRP A 497 -5.01 32.91 7.56
C TRP A 497 -4.40 31.50 7.67
N THR A 498 -5.10 30.45 7.19
CA THR A 498 -4.54 29.09 7.19
C THR A 498 -3.28 28.96 6.32
N ALA A 499 -3.19 29.76 5.27
CA ALA A 499 -2.02 29.86 4.40
C ALA A 499 -0.89 30.73 5.00
N GLY A 500 -1.11 31.39 6.14
CA GLY A 500 -0.12 32.20 6.85
C GLY A 500 -0.15 33.70 6.51
N PHE A 501 -1.20 34.18 5.85
CA PHE A 501 -1.37 35.60 5.51
C PHE A 501 -2.16 36.31 6.61
N SER A 502 -1.67 37.47 7.04
CA SER A 502 -2.35 38.33 8.02
C SER A 502 -3.39 39.27 7.38
N LYS A 503 -3.26 39.55 6.08
CA LYS A 503 -4.19 40.33 5.26
C LYS A 503 -4.76 39.44 4.16
N ALA A 504 -6.08 39.38 4.06
CA ALA A 504 -6.74 38.48 3.11
C ALA A 504 -6.44 38.88 1.65
N GLU A 505 -6.31 40.18 1.37
CA GLU A 505 -6.08 40.72 0.03
C GLU A 505 -4.72 40.32 -0.55
N ALA A 506 -3.76 39.96 0.32
CA ALA A 506 -2.45 39.45 -0.09
C ALA A 506 -2.50 37.98 -0.53
N TYR A 507 -3.60 37.28 -0.26
CA TYR A 507 -3.81 35.89 -0.62
C TYR A 507 -4.53 35.77 -1.96
N ALA A 508 -3.76 35.74 -3.05
CA ALA A 508 -4.26 35.55 -4.42
C ALA A 508 -3.60 34.31 -5.07
N PRO A 509 -3.95 33.09 -4.64
CA PRO A 509 -3.34 31.88 -5.18
C PRO A 509 -3.74 31.67 -6.63
N VAL A 510 -2.74 31.44 -7.51
CA VAL A 510 -2.98 31.01 -8.90
C VAL A 510 -3.61 29.61 -8.93
N MET A 511 -3.23 28.75 -7.97
CA MET A 511 -3.90 27.49 -7.65
C MET A 511 -3.84 27.26 -6.14
N GLU A 512 -4.97 26.89 -5.52
CA GLU A 512 -5.01 26.45 -4.12
C GLU A 512 -4.59 24.98 -4.02
N THR A 513 -3.44 24.68 -3.41
CA THR A 513 -2.90 23.30 -3.26
C THR A 513 -3.43 22.56 -2.05
#